data_AF-A0A6G8CCC7-F1
#
_entry.id   AF-A0A6G8CCC7-F1
#
_cell.length_a   1.000
_cell.length_b   1.000
_cell.length_c   1.000
_cell.angle_alpha   90.00
_cell.angle_beta   90.00
_cell.angle_gamma   90.00
#
_symmetry.space_group_name_H-M   'P 1'
#
loop_
_entity.id
_entity.type
_entity.pdbx_description
1 polymer ?
#
loop_
_entity_poly.entity_id
_entity_poly.type
_entity_poly.pdbx_seq_one_letter_code
_entity_poly.pdbx_strand_id
1 'polypeptide(L)'
;MRSALLLVSLSMTALLSVGCQTGVNVTTPTDAPVTGSVSGTDTPAPTSANTVMPTPVRSSIADTTGRPVWLRERIQKILAEEPANPPVQVFRYLYNDQVVYYETAPCCDFFTTLYAADGKIICQPDGGITGKGDGRCADFTKRRTRETLVWQDPR
;
A
#
# COMPACT_ATOMS: atom_id res chain seq x y z
N MET A 1 45.32 34.90 39.37
CA MET A 1 44.48 35.61 40.35
C MET A 1 43.24 36.15 39.64
N ARG A 2 42.08 36.03 40.31
CA ARG A 2 40.76 36.58 39.99
C ARG A 2 39.82 35.74 39.11
N SER A 3 39.19 34.80 39.80
CA SER A 3 37.78 34.41 39.63
C SER A 3 36.84 35.63 39.59
N ALA A 4 35.75 35.54 38.82
CA ALA A 4 34.42 36.05 39.20
C ALA A 4 33.31 35.53 38.25
N LEU A 5 32.37 34.79 38.86
CA LEU A 5 30.90 34.80 38.71
C LEU A 5 30.26 34.66 37.30
N LEU A 6 29.62 33.51 37.01
CA LEU A 6 28.22 33.13 37.31
C LEU A 6 27.16 33.93 36.54
N LEU A 7 26.54 33.30 35.54
CA LEU A 7 25.12 33.45 35.19
C LEU A 7 24.66 32.13 34.53
N VAL A 8 23.97 31.30 35.31
CA VAL A 8 23.31 30.08 34.84
C VAL A 8 21.92 30.48 34.32
N SER A 9 21.67 30.34 33.02
CA SER A 9 20.34 30.46 32.44
C SER A 9 19.71 29.08 32.29
N LEU A 10 18.83 28.69 33.22
CA LEU A 10 17.91 27.56 33.03
C LEU A 10 16.81 28.00 32.06
N SER A 11 16.84 27.50 30.82
CA SER A 11 15.70 27.57 29.91
C SER A 11 14.93 26.26 29.99
N MET A 12 13.81 26.27 30.71
CA MET A 12 12.91 25.13 30.86
C MET A 12 11.86 25.17 29.74
N THR A 13 12.13 24.52 28.61
CA THR A 13 11.14 24.34 27.54
C THR A 13 10.28 23.11 27.82
N ALA A 14 9.05 23.32 28.26
CA ALA A 14 8.02 22.29 28.37
C ALA A 14 7.43 22.01 26.98
N LEU A 15 7.85 20.91 26.34
CA LEU A 15 7.21 20.36 25.14
C LEU A 15 6.03 19.49 25.58
N LEU A 16 4.80 20.01 25.44
CA LEU A 16 3.59 19.21 25.56
C LEU A 16 3.47 18.29 24.34
N SER A 17 3.79 17.01 24.52
CA SER A 17 3.47 15.96 23.55
C SER A 17 1.97 15.66 23.62
N VAL A 18 1.18 16.25 22.72
CA VAL A 18 -0.19 15.81 22.46
C VAL A 18 -0.10 14.50 21.68
N GLY A 19 -0.17 13.36 22.37
CA GLY A 19 -0.33 12.06 21.76
C GLY A 19 -1.79 11.84 21.39
N CYS A 20 -2.12 11.80 20.09
CA CYS A 20 -3.40 11.27 19.64
C CYS A 20 -3.39 9.74 19.81
N GLN A 21 -3.97 9.25 20.91
CA GLN A 21 -4.27 7.83 21.09
C GLN A 21 -5.53 7.51 20.26
N THR A 22 -5.40 6.92 19.07
CA THR A 22 -6.54 6.30 18.38
C THR A 22 -6.79 4.93 19.02
N GLY A 23 -7.47 4.92 20.17
CA GLY A 23 -7.95 3.69 20.79
C GLY A 23 -9.00 3.06 19.89
N VAL A 24 -8.66 1.97 19.20
CA VAL A 24 -9.64 1.11 18.54
C VAL A 24 -10.06 0.07 19.56
N ASN A 25 -11.29 0.19 20.07
CA ASN A 25 -11.87 -0.81 20.95
C ASN A 25 -12.36 -2.00 20.10
N VAL A 26 -11.56 -3.07 20.06
CA VAL A 26 -11.96 -4.31 19.39
C VAL A 26 -12.77 -5.14 20.38
N THR A 27 -14.08 -4.95 20.37
CA THR A 27 -15.00 -5.86 21.07
C THR A 27 -15.34 -7.00 20.12
N THR A 28 -14.61 -8.10 20.20
CA THR A 28 -15.07 -9.38 19.62
C THR A 28 -16.28 -9.83 20.43
N PRO A 29 -17.46 -10.07 19.83
CA PRO A 29 -18.53 -10.77 20.50
C PRO A 29 -18.06 -12.21 20.74
N THR A 30 -17.63 -12.51 21.96
CA THR A 30 -17.40 -13.89 22.38
C THR A 30 -18.73 -14.42 22.90
N ASP A 31 -19.50 -15.06 22.02
CA ASP A 31 -20.58 -15.92 22.50
C ASP A 31 -19.96 -17.07 23.30
N ALA A 32 -20.57 -17.40 24.44
CA ALA A 32 -20.14 -18.53 25.26
C ALA A 32 -20.27 -19.83 24.44
N PRO A 33 -19.30 -20.76 24.51
CA PRO A 33 -19.43 -22.03 23.81
C PRO A 33 -20.63 -22.80 24.35
N VAL A 34 -21.56 -23.14 23.45
CA VAL A 34 -22.70 -24.00 23.80
C VAL A 34 -22.20 -25.43 23.94
N THR A 35 -22.25 -25.97 25.15
CA THR A 35 -21.90 -27.37 25.42
C THR A 35 -23.05 -28.29 25.01
N GLY A 36 -22.90 -29.00 23.89
CA GLY A 36 -23.84 -30.03 23.44
C GLY A 36 -23.54 -30.55 22.04
N SER A 37 -23.79 -31.84 21.79
CA SER A 37 -23.69 -32.43 20.45
C SER A 37 -24.85 -31.94 19.58
N VAL A 38 -24.54 -31.15 18.54
CA VAL A 38 -25.54 -30.64 17.62
C VAL A 38 -25.80 -31.68 16.52
N SER A 39 -26.87 -32.47 16.69
CA SER A 39 -27.45 -33.29 15.62
C SER A 39 -28.75 -32.65 15.18
N GLY A 40 -28.66 -31.73 14.22
CA GLY A 40 -29.81 -31.06 13.58
C GLY A 40 -29.35 -30.16 12.42
N THR A 41 -30.20 -30.04 11.39
CA THR A 41 -29.95 -29.23 10.18
C THR A 41 -30.14 -27.72 10.38
N ASP A 42 -30.48 -27.28 11.59
CA ASP A 42 -30.78 -25.89 11.89
C ASP A 42 -29.57 -25.22 12.53
N THR A 43 -28.56 -24.91 11.72
CA THR A 43 -27.61 -23.84 12.05
C THR A 43 -28.19 -22.54 11.50
N PRO A 44 -28.64 -21.59 12.34
CA PRO A 44 -29.01 -20.27 11.85
C PRO A 44 -27.80 -19.65 11.14
N ALA A 45 -28.01 -19.18 9.91
CA ALA A 45 -26.99 -18.42 9.21
C ALA A 45 -26.56 -17.23 10.09
N PRO A 46 -25.26 -16.94 10.24
CA PRO A 46 -24.84 -15.74 10.95
C PRO A 46 -25.37 -14.52 10.21
N THR A 47 -26.34 -13.83 10.81
CA THR A 47 -26.83 -12.54 10.32
C THR A 47 -25.80 -11.48 10.69
N SER A 48 -24.68 -11.45 9.97
CA SER A 48 -23.82 -10.28 9.98
C SER A 48 -24.58 -9.18 9.25
N ALA A 49 -25.01 -8.15 9.99
CA ALA A 49 -25.47 -6.92 9.37
C ALA A 49 -24.30 -6.37 8.56
N ASN A 50 -24.39 -6.44 7.23
CA ASN A 50 -23.45 -5.79 6.33
C ASN A 50 -23.49 -4.29 6.64
N THR A 51 -22.60 -3.85 7.53
CA THR A 51 -22.30 -2.43 7.67
C THR A 51 -21.51 -2.09 6.43
N VAL A 52 -22.23 -1.72 5.36
CA VAL A 52 -21.66 -1.06 4.19
C VAL A 52 -21.23 0.31 4.68
N MET A 53 -20.15 0.36 5.44
CA MET A 53 -19.43 1.60 5.65
C MET A 53 -19.03 2.04 4.25
N PRO A 54 -19.45 3.22 3.77
CA PRO A 54 -19.01 3.70 2.48
C PRO A 54 -17.49 3.70 2.54
N THR A 55 -16.87 2.78 1.79
CA THR A 55 -15.44 2.84 1.54
C THR A 55 -15.25 4.22 0.95
N PRO A 56 -14.47 5.12 1.57
CA PRO A 56 -14.23 6.42 0.96
C PRO A 56 -13.67 6.09 -0.42
N VAL A 57 -14.43 6.47 -1.46
CA VAL A 57 -13.96 6.44 -2.84
C VAL A 57 -12.81 7.42 -2.83
N ARG A 58 -11.61 6.93 -2.49
CA ARG A 58 -10.40 7.71 -2.55
C ARG A 58 -10.21 7.96 -4.02
N SER A 59 -10.71 9.12 -4.42
CA SER A 59 -10.66 9.70 -5.75
C SER A 59 -9.43 9.18 -6.47
N SER A 60 -9.64 8.33 -7.48
CA SER A 60 -8.64 7.81 -8.42
C SER A 60 -7.96 8.93 -9.23
N ILE A 61 -8.35 10.18 -8.97
CA ILE A 61 -7.72 11.43 -9.39
C ILE A 61 -6.62 11.87 -8.40
N ALA A 62 -5.88 10.93 -7.81
CA ALA A 62 -4.72 11.24 -6.99
C ALA A 62 -3.76 12.14 -7.79
N ASP A 63 -3.64 13.37 -7.29
CA ASP A 63 -2.84 14.52 -7.73
C ASP A 63 -1.80 14.20 -8.81
N THR A 64 -2.12 14.58 -10.05
CA THR A 64 -1.22 14.51 -11.21
C THR A 64 0.09 15.28 -11.00
N THR A 65 0.10 16.30 -10.14
CA THR A 65 1.22 17.23 -9.94
C THR A 65 2.40 16.57 -9.24
N GLY A 66 2.16 15.50 -8.47
CA GLY A 66 3.20 14.74 -7.78
C GLY A 66 3.84 13.61 -8.59
N ARG A 67 3.34 13.29 -9.80
CA ARG A 67 3.87 12.16 -10.59
C ARG A 67 5.11 12.58 -11.40
N PRO A 68 6.19 11.76 -11.42
CA PRO A 68 7.32 11.99 -12.31
C PRO A 68 6.89 12.12 -13.77
N VAL A 69 7.63 12.92 -14.55
CA VAL A 69 7.32 13.18 -15.96
C VAL A 69 7.19 11.87 -16.75
N TRP A 70 8.16 10.96 -16.60
CA TRP A 70 8.18 9.66 -17.27
C TRP A 70 6.95 8.81 -16.95
N LEU A 71 6.43 8.89 -15.71
CA LEU A 71 5.27 8.10 -15.31
C LEU A 71 3.99 8.63 -15.99
N ARG A 72 3.87 9.95 -16.12
CA ARG A 72 2.75 10.54 -16.88
C ARG A 72 2.78 10.11 -18.33
N GLU A 73 3.96 10.07 -18.95
CA GLU A 73 4.13 9.59 -20.32
C GLU A 73 3.81 8.09 -20.45
N ARG A 74 4.24 7.26 -19.49
CA ARG A 74 3.87 5.84 -19.46
C ARG A 74 2.35 5.65 -19.35
N ILE A 75 1.69 6.42 -18.50
CA ILE A 75 0.22 6.42 -18.36
C ILE A 75 -0.45 6.77 -19.69
N GLN A 76 0.03 7.79 -20.41
CA GLN A 76 -0.55 8.13 -21.71
C GLN A 76 -0.39 7.01 -22.74
N LYS A 77 0.72 6.26 -22.70
CA LYS A 77 0.90 5.08 -23.57
C LYS A 77 -0.11 3.99 -23.23
N ILE A 78 -0.30 3.67 -21.95
CA ILE A 78 -1.29 2.67 -21.51
C ILE A 78 -2.71 3.09 -21.94
N LEU A 79 -3.07 4.37 -21.78
CA LEU A 79 -4.38 4.88 -22.19
C LEU A 79 -4.61 4.88 -23.71
N ALA A 80 -3.54 4.82 -24.51
CA ALA A 80 -3.62 4.70 -25.96
C ALA A 80 -3.72 3.24 -26.44
N GLU A 81 -3.45 2.27 -25.57
CA GLU A 81 -3.63 0.83 -25.82
C GLU A 81 -5.09 0.41 -25.52
N GLU A 82 -5.47 -0.81 -25.90
CA GLU A 82 -6.79 -1.36 -25.54
C GLU A 82 -6.93 -1.48 -24.01
N PRO A 83 -8.14 -1.26 -23.45
CA PRO A 83 -8.36 -1.43 -22.01
C PRO A 83 -8.03 -2.86 -21.56
N ALA A 84 -7.22 -2.96 -20.51
CA ALA A 84 -6.88 -4.22 -19.88
C ALA A 84 -7.97 -4.69 -18.90
N ASN A 85 -8.11 -6.01 -18.73
CA ASN A 85 -8.90 -6.61 -17.67
C ASN A 85 -8.07 -7.66 -16.91
N PRO A 86 -7.69 -7.42 -15.65
CA PRO A 86 -8.04 -6.26 -14.82
C PRO A 86 -7.35 -4.96 -15.30
N PRO A 87 -7.87 -3.78 -14.89
CA PRO A 87 -7.25 -2.49 -15.21
C PRO A 87 -5.80 -2.41 -14.73
N VAL A 88 -4.93 -1.81 -15.55
CA VAL A 88 -3.52 -1.60 -15.18
C VAL A 88 -3.44 -0.68 -13.97
N GLN A 89 -2.60 -1.05 -13.01
CA GLN A 89 -2.31 -0.29 -11.82
C GLN A 89 -0.82 0.00 -11.76
N VAL A 90 -0.47 1.18 -11.25
CA VAL A 90 0.90 1.52 -10.89
C VAL A 90 0.96 1.80 -9.41
N PHE A 91 1.83 1.08 -8.72
CA PHE A 91 2.12 1.23 -7.30
C PHE A 91 3.52 1.82 -7.11
N ARG A 92 3.71 2.56 -6.04
CA ARG A 92 5.00 3.00 -5.54
C ARG A 92 5.36 2.21 -4.29
N TYR A 93 6.62 1.80 -4.20
CA TYR A 93 7.17 1.11 -3.04
C TYR A 93 8.51 1.71 -2.62
N LEU A 94 8.95 1.34 -1.43
CA LEU A 94 10.37 1.32 -1.07
C LEU A 94 10.90 -0.10 -1.20
N TYR A 95 11.99 -0.27 -1.95
CA TYR A 95 12.69 -1.54 -2.12
C TYR A 95 14.20 -1.24 -2.13
N ASN A 96 14.97 -1.94 -1.28
CA ASN A 96 16.40 -1.66 -1.05
C ASN A 96 16.67 -0.17 -0.74
N ASP A 97 15.82 0.44 0.10
CA ASP A 97 15.87 1.88 0.44
C ASP A 97 15.76 2.85 -0.76
N GLN A 98 15.32 2.33 -1.90
CA GLN A 98 15.07 3.10 -3.12
C GLN A 98 13.59 3.14 -3.45
N VAL A 99 13.14 4.29 -3.96
CA VAL A 99 11.80 4.43 -4.50
C VAL A 99 11.73 3.70 -5.83
N VAL A 100 10.75 2.81 -5.96
CA VAL A 100 10.48 2.07 -7.19
C VAL A 100 8.99 2.13 -7.53
N TYR A 101 8.68 1.93 -8.80
CA TYR A 101 7.33 1.91 -9.33
C TYR A 101 7.05 0.57 -9.97
N TYR A 102 5.97 -0.07 -9.58
CA TYR A 102 5.56 -1.39 -10.05
C TYR A 102 4.28 -1.25 -10.87
N GLU A 103 4.33 -1.65 -12.13
CA GLU A 103 3.21 -1.67 -13.07
C GLU A 103 2.67 -3.09 -13.20
N THR A 104 1.37 -3.27 -12.96
CA THR A 104 0.71 -4.57 -13.08
C THR A 104 0.53 -4.97 -14.54
N ALA A 105 0.32 -6.27 -14.74
CA ALA A 105 0.03 -6.86 -16.03
C ALA A 105 -1.41 -7.42 -16.03
N PRO A 106 -2.06 -7.55 -17.21
CA PRO A 106 -3.44 -8.04 -17.32
C PRO A 106 -3.59 -9.53 -16.96
N CYS A 107 -2.52 -10.32 -16.99
CA CYS A 107 -2.59 -11.73 -16.60
C CYS A 107 -1.21 -12.21 -16.12
N CYS A 108 -1.19 -13.32 -15.38
CA CYS A 108 0.00 -13.88 -14.77
C CYS A 108 1.00 -14.50 -15.76
N ASP A 109 0.64 -14.66 -17.03
CA ASP A 109 1.53 -15.06 -18.12
C ASP A 109 2.21 -13.87 -18.81
N PHE A 110 1.77 -12.64 -18.52
CA PHE A 110 2.47 -11.41 -18.90
C PHE A 110 3.36 -10.95 -17.77
N PHE A 111 4.50 -10.38 -18.12
CA PHE A 111 5.39 -9.82 -17.13
C PHE A 111 4.86 -8.51 -16.57
N THR A 112 4.96 -8.37 -15.25
CA THR A 112 4.88 -7.05 -14.60
C THR A 112 6.21 -6.33 -14.74
N THR A 113 6.21 -5.01 -14.57
CA THR A 113 7.42 -4.21 -14.77
C THR A 113 7.75 -3.39 -13.53
N LEU A 114 8.99 -3.51 -13.06
CA LEU A 114 9.52 -2.69 -11.99
C LEU A 114 10.44 -1.60 -12.56
N TYR A 115 10.13 -0.36 -12.27
CA TYR A 115 10.88 0.83 -12.68
C TYR A 115 11.60 1.45 -11.49
N ALA A 116 12.80 1.98 -11.74
CA ALA A 116 13.49 2.88 -10.84
C ALA A 116 12.76 4.23 -10.74
N ALA A 117 13.16 5.07 -9.78
CA ALA A 117 12.60 6.40 -9.60
C ALA A 117 12.70 7.29 -10.86
N ASP A 118 13.71 7.08 -11.70
CA ASP A 118 13.95 7.80 -12.96
C ASP A 118 13.24 7.18 -14.17
N GLY A 119 12.47 6.10 -13.98
CA GLY A 119 11.70 5.44 -15.04
C GLY A 119 12.44 4.37 -15.82
N LYS A 120 13.70 4.06 -15.46
CA LYS A 120 14.41 2.92 -16.06
C LYS A 120 13.82 1.59 -15.57
N ILE A 121 13.64 0.64 -16.47
CA ILE A 121 13.25 -0.72 -16.10
C ILE A 121 14.41 -1.38 -15.33
N ILE A 122 14.10 -1.90 -14.14
CA ILE A 122 15.02 -2.67 -13.31
C ILE A 122 14.92 -4.16 -13.68
N CYS A 123 13.69 -4.67 -13.75
CA CYS A 123 13.36 -6.09 -13.90
C CYS A 123 11.85 -6.32 -14.07
N GLN A 124 11.50 -7.58 -14.32
CA GLN A 124 10.16 -8.12 -14.24
C GLN A 124 10.04 -9.07 -13.03
N PRO A 125 9.49 -8.61 -11.89
CA PRO A 125 9.57 -9.37 -10.63
C PRO A 125 8.63 -10.59 -10.58
N ASP A 126 7.57 -10.59 -11.38
CA ASP A 126 6.62 -11.69 -11.49
C ASP A 126 6.00 -11.73 -12.89
N GLY A 127 5.12 -12.71 -13.10
CA GLY A 127 4.49 -12.95 -14.39
C GLY A 127 5.30 -13.87 -15.31
N GLY A 128 4.94 -13.91 -16.60
CA GLY A 128 5.52 -14.83 -17.57
C GLY A 128 5.00 -16.26 -17.42
N ILE A 129 5.38 -17.17 -18.34
CA ILE A 129 4.89 -18.57 -18.35
C ILE A 129 5.10 -19.30 -17.01
N THR A 130 6.13 -18.94 -16.25
CA THR A 130 6.42 -19.55 -14.94
C THR A 130 5.80 -18.81 -13.75
N GLY A 131 5.29 -17.59 -13.97
CA GLY A 131 4.86 -16.66 -12.92
C GLY A 131 6.00 -16.04 -12.10
N LYS A 132 7.26 -16.36 -12.40
CA LYS A 132 8.44 -15.94 -11.61
C LYS A 132 9.14 -14.69 -12.15
N GLY A 133 8.60 -14.08 -13.21
CA GLY A 133 9.25 -12.95 -13.84
C GLY A 133 10.54 -13.35 -14.57
N ASP A 134 11.48 -12.41 -14.65
CA ASP A 134 12.78 -12.55 -15.32
C ASP A 134 13.90 -13.11 -14.43
N GLY A 135 13.61 -13.34 -13.14
CA GLY A 135 14.56 -13.82 -12.14
C GLY A 135 15.55 -12.78 -11.60
N ARG A 136 15.51 -11.52 -12.06
CA ARG A 136 16.42 -10.45 -11.60
C ARG A 136 16.02 -9.83 -10.26
N CYS A 137 14.73 -9.91 -9.93
CA CYS A 137 14.15 -9.32 -8.70
C CYS A 137 13.32 -10.34 -7.90
N ALA A 138 13.86 -11.55 -7.70
CA ALA A 138 13.14 -12.66 -7.07
C ALA A 138 12.72 -12.41 -5.61
N ASP A 139 13.31 -11.43 -4.93
CA ASP A 139 12.97 -11.05 -3.54
C ASP A 139 12.06 -9.82 -3.44
N PHE A 140 11.68 -9.19 -4.57
CA PHE A 140 10.91 -7.94 -4.59
C PHE A 140 9.62 -8.04 -3.78
N THR A 141 8.82 -9.08 -4.02
CA THR A 141 7.53 -9.29 -3.33
C THR A 141 7.70 -9.45 -1.82
N LYS A 142 8.84 -9.98 -1.35
CA LYS A 142 9.12 -10.19 0.08
C LYS A 142 9.69 -8.95 0.77
N ARG A 143 10.39 -8.09 0.02
CA ARG A 143 11.18 -6.98 0.57
C ARG A 143 10.59 -5.61 0.32
N ARG A 144 9.66 -5.46 -0.63
CA ARG A 144 8.99 -4.20 -0.89
C ARG A 144 8.18 -3.76 0.33
N THR A 145 8.18 -2.46 0.61
CA THR A 145 7.43 -1.85 1.72
C THR A 145 6.80 -0.54 1.26
N ARG A 146 5.98 0.08 2.13
CA ARG A 146 5.34 1.38 1.88
C ARG A 146 4.58 1.44 0.56
N GLU A 147 3.76 0.41 0.31
CA GLU A 147 2.89 0.35 -0.85
C GLU A 147 2.00 1.60 -0.93
N THR A 148 1.90 2.17 -2.12
CA THR A 148 1.00 3.28 -2.40
C THR A 148 0.52 3.16 -3.84
N LEU A 149 -0.78 3.03 -4.06
CA LEU A 149 -1.36 3.15 -5.40
C LEU A 149 -1.18 4.59 -5.90
N VAL A 150 -0.45 4.77 -7.00
CA VAL A 150 -0.18 6.09 -7.58
C VAL A 150 -1.03 6.40 -8.81
N TRP A 151 -1.53 5.35 -9.47
CA TRP A 151 -2.45 5.46 -10.60
C TRP A 151 -3.11 4.10 -10.89
N GLN A 152 -4.32 4.15 -11.42
CA GLN A 152 -5.05 3.00 -11.98
C GLN A 152 -5.74 3.47 -13.27
N ASP A 153 -5.76 2.62 -14.30
CA ASP A 153 -6.51 2.87 -15.53
C ASP A 153 -8.01 3.04 -15.19
N PRO A 154 -8.63 4.17 -15.55
CA PRO A 154 -10.03 4.43 -15.23
C PRO A 154 -11.03 3.74 -16.17
N ARG A 155 -10.56 3.07 -17.23
CA ARG A 155 -11.40 2.42 -18.25
C ARG A 155 -11.86 1.02 -17.82
#